data_AF-A0A7W6RQ92-F1
#
_entry.id   AF-A0A7W6RQ92-F1
#
_cell.length_a   1.000
_cell.length_b   1.000
_cell.length_c   1.000
_cell.angle_alpha   90.00
_cell.angle_beta   90.00
_cell.angle_gamma   90.00
#
_symmetry.space_group_name_H-M   'P 1'
#
loop_
_entity.id
_entity.type
_entity.pdbx_description
1 polymer ?
#
loop_
_entity_poly.entity_id
_entity_poly.type
_entity_poly.pdbx_seq_one_letter_code
_entity_poly.pdbx_strand_id
1 'polypeptide(L)'
;MVSDGYTAWRTLHGATHIGCMAHSRRRFVDALKARKNGGGPPEQALRFFEQLYRIERQAREIKPDAGETQADCIRRFRQQHSLPVLNALKTWLDNIAPKVVPDTKLGDAVSYTLNQWDHLTRYTSDGRIPIDNNILERYIRVFATGRKSWLFSDTADGAKASAVIYSLMLTCRACGVDP
;
A
#
# COMPACT_ATOMS: atom_id res chain seq x y z
N MET A 1 -9.63 -5.13 -1.36
CA MET A 1 -8.88 -4.43 -2.42
C MET A 1 -7.88 -3.48 -1.77
N VAL A 2 -6.59 -3.56 -2.15
CA VAL A 2 -5.53 -2.69 -1.63
C VAL A 2 -5.28 -1.56 -2.61
N SER A 3 -5.53 -0.31 -2.22
CA SER A 3 -5.42 0.86 -3.10
C SER A 3 -5.03 2.13 -2.32
N ASP A 4 -5.00 3.27 -3.02
CA ASP A 4 -4.86 4.58 -2.39
C ASP A 4 -6.13 5.00 -1.62
N GLY A 5 -6.10 6.22 -1.07
CA GLY A 5 -7.20 6.79 -0.29
C GLY A 5 -8.37 7.36 -1.11
N TYR A 6 -8.51 7.03 -2.40
CA TYR A 6 -9.61 7.57 -3.22
C TYR A 6 -10.96 7.10 -2.69
N THR A 7 -11.87 8.04 -2.45
CA THR A 7 -13.10 7.79 -1.68
C THR A 7 -14.09 6.87 -2.39
N ALA A 8 -14.08 6.83 -3.72
CA ALA A 8 -14.95 5.95 -4.51
C ALA A 8 -14.71 4.46 -4.22
N TRP A 9 -13.53 4.07 -3.75
CA TRP A 9 -13.27 2.69 -3.34
C TRP A 9 -14.16 2.22 -2.18
N ARG A 10 -14.68 3.17 -1.40
CA ARG A 10 -15.54 2.90 -0.24
C ARG A 10 -17.01 2.71 -0.64
N THR A 11 -17.38 3.01 -1.88
CA THR A 11 -18.76 2.85 -2.39
C THR A 11 -18.97 1.49 -3.08
N LEU A 12 -17.93 0.65 -3.16
CA LEU A 12 -18.02 -0.65 -3.80
C LEU A 12 -18.66 -1.68 -2.87
N HIS A 13 -19.80 -2.24 -3.29
CA HIS A 13 -20.46 -3.33 -2.58
C HIS A 13 -19.66 -4.64 -2.72
N GLY A 14 -19.56 -5.41 -1.63
CA GLY A 14 -18.87 -6.71 -1.62
C GLY A 14 -17.34 -6.64 -1.57
N ALA A 15 -16.74 -5.45 -1.48
CA ALA A 15 -15.29 -5.29 -1.38
C ALA A 15 -14.88 -4.47 -0.15
N THR A 16 -14.00 -5.03 0.67
CA THR A 16 -13.37 -4.28 1.77
C THR A 16 -12.19 -3.47 1.24
N HIS A 17 -12.24 -2.14 1.43
CA HIS A 17 -11.13 -1.25 1.13
C HIS A 17 -10.02 -1.37 2.17
N ILE A 18 -8.81 -1.61 1.68
CA ILE A 18 -7.55 -1.69 2.43
C ILE A 18 -6.62 -0.61 1.90
N GLY A 19 -5.99 0.13 2.81
CA GLY A 19 -5.06 1.20 2.46
C GLY A 19 -3.69 0.63 2.10
N CYS A 20 -3.13 1.12 1.00
CA CYS A 20 -1.79 0.77 0.56
C CYS A 20 -0.73 1.62 1.29
N MET A 21 0.13 0.99 2.09
CA MET A 21 1.18 1.67 2.85
C MET A 21 2.21 2.36 1.95
N ALA A 22 2.43 1.87 0.73
CA ALA A 22 3.34 2.50 -0.23
C ALA A 22 2.88 3.92 -0.60
N HIS A 23 1.57 4.20 -0.65
CA HIS A 23 1.03 5.53 -0.93
C HIS A 23 1.27 6.51 0.22
N SER A 24 1.16 6.06 1.47
CA SER A 24 1.51 6.89 2.64
C SER A 24 3.02 7.12 2.68
N ARG A 25 3.82 6.05 2.55
CA ARG A 25 5.29 6.14 2.51
C ARG A 25 5.80 7.10 1.43
N ARG A 26 5.24 7.06 0.21
CA ARG A 26 5.65 7.92 -0.90
C ARG A 26 5.49 9.41 -0.56
N ARG A 27 4.41 9.79 0.14
CA ARG A 27 4.22 11.18 0.57
C ARG A 27 5.31 11.64 1.54
N PHE A 28 5.76 10.78 2.45
CA PHE A 28 6.90 11.10 3.31
C PHE A 28 8.23 11.15 2.54
N VAL A 29 8.42 10.33 1.51
CA VAL A 29 9.56 10.47 0.59
C VAL A 29 9.54 11.82 -0.12
N ASP A 30 8.39 12.23 -0.64
CA ASP A 30 8.25 13.51 -1.35
C ASP A 30 8.40 14.70 -0.38
N ALA A 31 7.89 14.57 0.85
CA ALA A 31 8.12 15.54 1.91
C ALA A 31 9.60 15.67 2.28
N LEU A 32 10.35 14.56 2.34
CA LEU A 32 11.79 14.59 2.59
C LEU A 32 12.55 15.28 1.44
N LYS A 33 12.23 14.95 0.19
CA LYS A 33 12.85 15.55 -1.01
C LYS A 33 12.59 17.05 -1.13
N ALA A 34 11.45 17.54 -0.65
CA ALA A 34 11.10 18.95 -0.68
C ALA A 34 11.90 19.79 0.34
N ARG A 35 12.62 19.17 1.28
CA ARG A 35 13.42 19.89 2.29
C ARG A 35 14.82 20.19 1.75
N LYS A 36 15.30 21.41 2.00
CA LYS A 36 16.68 21.83 1.68
C LYS A 36 17.72 21.10 2.53
N ASN A 37 17.41 20.94 3.82
CA ASN A 37 18.23 20.18 4.76
C ASN A 37 17.51 18.85 5.00
N GLY A 38 18.17 17.73 4.70
CA GLY A 38 17.63 16.39 4.86
C GLY A 38 17.18 16.06 6.29
N GLY A 39 16.69 14.84 6.50
CA GLY A 39 16.27 14.34 7.81
C GLY A 39 14.93 14.88 8.31
N GLY A 40 14.80 14.97 9.64
CA GLY A 40 13.64 15.53 10.35
C GLY A 40 12.42 14.60 10.38
N PRO A 41 11.20 15.14 10.57
CA PRO A 41 10.00 14.33 10.68
C PRO A 41 9.74 13.37 9.51
N PRO A 42 9.94 13.76 8.22
CA PRO A 42 9.78 12.81 7.12
C PRO A 42 10.71 11.59 7.24
N GLU A 43 11.96 11.78 7.64
CA GLU A 43 12.91 10.68 7.79
C GLU A 43 12.52 9.77 8.97
N GLN A 44 12.08 10.35 10.09
CA GLN A 44 11.56 9.56 11.21
C GLN A 44 10.36 8.70 10.80
N ALA A 45 9.43 9.24 10.01
CA ALA A 45 8.32 8.46 9.46
C ALA A 45 8.83 7.31 8.57
N LEU A 46 9.81 7.58 7.71
CA LEU A 46 10.39 6.57 6.82
C LEU A 46 11.08 5.42 7.57
N ARG A 47 11.67 5.69 8.75
CA ARG A 47 12.22 4.64 9.63
C ARG A 47 11.12 3.68 10.14
N PHE A 48 9.94 4.20 10.50
CA PHE A 48 8.80 3.35 10.86
C PHE A 48 8.36 2.49 9.67
N PHE A 49 8.22 3.08 8.48
CA PHE A 49 7.88 2.31 7.28
C PHE A 49 8.92 1.23 6.98
N GLU A 50 10.21 1.56 7.04
CA GLU A 50 11.30 0.60 6.82
C GLU A 50 11.19 -0.59 7.79
N GLN A 51 10.92 -0.32 9.07
CA GLN A 51 10.73 -1.37 10.07
C GLN A 51 9.53 -2.27 9.74
N LEU A 52 8.39 -1.70 9.33
CA LEU A 52 7.21 -2.47 8.90
C LEU A 52 7.53 -3.34 7.68
N TYR A 53 8.21 -2.80 6.68
CA TYR A 53 8.61 -3.57 5.51
C TYR A 53 9.65 -4.65 5.81
N ARG A 54 10.50 -4.45 6.82
CA ARG A 54 11.41 -5.49 7.33
C ARG A 54 10.63 -6.63 7.98
N ILE A 55 9.64 -6.30 8.82
CA ILE A 55 8.75 -7.28 9.45
C ILE A 55 8.01 -8.10 8.38
N GLU A 56 7.53 -7.46 7.31
CA GLU A 56 6.87 -8.16 6.21
C GLU A 56 7.79 -9.12 5.44
N ARG A 57 9.09 -8.80 5.30
CA ARG A 57 10.06 -9.73 4.71
C ARG A 57 10.27 -10.93 5.63
N GLN A 58 10.47 -10.68 6.92
CA GLN A 58 10.66 -11.73 7.92
C GLN A 58 9.43 -12.66 7.98
N ALA A 59 8.22 -12.09 7.99
CA ALA A 59 6.97 -12.85 8.06
C ALA A 59 6.82 -13.89 6.92
N ARG A 60 7.39 -13.61 5.74
CA ARG A 60 7.34 -14.51 4.57
C ARG A 60 8.32 -15.68 4.68
N GLU A 61 9.33 -15.56 5.51
CA GLU A 61 10.39 -16.56 5.69
C GLU A 61 10.07 -17.53 6.84
N ILE A 62 9.08 -17.21 7.68
CA ILE A 62 8.69 -18.04 8.82
C ILE A 62 7.92 -19.26 8.32
N LYS A 63 8.34 -20.42 8.83
CA LYS A 63 7.64 -21.68 8.62
C LYS A 63 6.44 -21.75 9.56
N PRO A 64 5.24 -22.09 9.06
CA PRO A 64 4.08 -22.29 9.91
C PRO A 64 4.30 -23.44 10.88
N ASP A 65 3.69 -23.33 12.06
CA ASP A 65 3.63 -24.42 13.01
C ASP A 65 2.74 -25.56 12.47
N ALA A 66 2.86 -26.77 13.02
CA ALA A 66 2.08 -27.92 12.54
C ALA A 66 0.56 -27.64 12.61
N GLY A 67 -0.10 -27.67 11.45
CA GLY A 67 -1.54 -27.37 11.33
C GLY A 67 -1.88 -25.89 11.16
N GLU A 68 -0.90 -24.98 11.19
CA GLU A 68 -1.10 -23.54 10.93
C GLU A 68 -0.97 -23.25 9.43
N THR A 69 -1.85 -22.41 8.89
CA THR A 69 -1.68 -21.93 7.50
C THR A 69 -0.59 -20.85 7.46
N GLN A 70 0.06 -20.66 6.30
CA GLN A 70 1.01 -19.54 6.13
C GLN A 70 0.36 -18.18 6.45
N ALA A 71 -0.91 -18.00 6.12
CA ALA A 71 -1.64 -16.78 6.40
C ALA A 71 -1.82 -16.54 7.90
N ASP A 72 -2.15 -17.58 8.67
CA ASP A 72 -2.29 -17.47 10.12
C ASP A 72 -0.95 -17.17 10.79
N CYS A 73 0.13 -17.82 10.32
CA CYS A 73 1.49 -17.56 10.77
C CYS A 73 1.89 -16.09 10.53
N ILE A 74 1.68 -15.57 9.32
CA ILE A 74 1.95 -14.16 8.97
C ILE A 74 1.11 -13.23 9.84
N ARG A 75 -0.19 -13.52 10.01
CA ARG A 75 -1.10 -12.72 10.84
C ARG A 75 -0.56 -12.65 12.27
N ARG A 76 -0.25 -13.79 12.89
CA ARG A 76 0.32 -13.88 14.24
C ARG A 76 1.60 -13.05 14.36
N PHE A 77 2.51 -13.17 13.39
CA PHE A 77 3.75 -12.40 13.37
C PHE A 77 3.49 -10.89 13.28
N ARG A 78 2.52 -10.47 12.45
CA ARG A 78 2.11 -9.05 12.35
C ARG A 78 1.52 -8.54 13.67
N GLN A 79 0.70 -9.34 14.34
CA GLN A 79 0.13 -8.95 15.64
C GLN A 79 1.24 -8.72 16.68
N GLN A 80 2.27 -9.58 16.70
CA GLN A 80 3.38 -9.47 17.64
C GLN A 80 4.37 -8.34 17.31
N HIS A 81 4.65 -8.11 16.01
CA HIS A 81 5.75 -7.24 15.59
C HIS A 81 5.31 -5.98 14.84
N SER A 82 4.29 -6.06 13.97
CA SER A 82 3.81 -4.88 13.22
C SER A 82 2.96 -3.95 14.08
N LEU A 83 2.05 -4.49 14.90
CA LEU A 83 1.15 -3.66 15.71
C LEU A 83 1.87 -2.72 16.67
N PRO A 84 2.91 -3.14 17.42
CA PRO A 84 3.65 -2.20 18.28
C PRO A 84 4.27 -1.05 17.50
N VAL A 85 4.79 -1.32 16.30
CA VAL A 85 5.39 -0.30 15.42
C VAL A 85 4.33 0.65 14.87
N LEU A 86 3.17 0.12 14.47
CA LEU A 86 2.03 0.93 14.03
C LEU A 86 1.51 1.82 15.15
N ASN A 87 1.38 1.30 16.37
CA ASN A 87 0.95 2.07 17.53
C ASN A 87 1.95 3.20 17.84
N ALA A 88 3.25 2.89 17.82
CA ALA A 88 4.29 3.90 18.00
C ALA A 88 4.27 4.97 16.90
N LEU A 89 4.09 4.56 15.64
CA LEU A 89 3.92 5.47 14.51
C LEU A 89 2.68 6.36 14.69
N LYS A 90 1.54 5.80 15.11
CA LYS A 90 0.30 6.57 15.33
C LYS A 90 0.48 7.63 16.40
N THR A 91 0.98 7.23 17.57
CA THR A 91 1.28 8.14 18.68
C THR A 91 2.23 9.25 18.24
N TRP A 92 3.27 8.90 17.47
CA TRP A 92 4.19 9.88 16.93
C TRP A 92 3.52 10.84 15.94
N LEU A 93 2.69 10.33 15.01
CA LEU A 93 1.94 11.15 14.06
C LEU A 93 0.98 12.12 14.76
N ASP A 94 0.24 11.65 15.76
CA ASP A 94 -0.70 12.46 16.53
C ASP A 94 0.03 13.58 17.29
N ASN A 95 1.23 13.31 17.79
CA ASN A 95 2.06 14.30 18.48
C ASN A 95 2.65 15.37 17.55
N ILE A 96 2.92 15.04 16.28
CA ILE A 96 3.47 16.01 15.32
C ILE A 96 2.39 16.74 14.53
N ALA A 97 1.21 16.14 14.35
CA ALA A 97 0.11 16.74 13.59
C ALA A 97 -0.21 18.20 13.96
N PRO A 98 -0.35 18.58 15.25
CA PRO A 98 -0.62 19.99 15.60
C PRO A 98 0.54 20.95 15.35
N LYS A 99 1.75 20.42 15.08
CA LYS A 99 2.99 21.20 14.87
C LYS A 99 3.32 21.37 13.39
N VAL A 100 2.58 20.71 12.49
CA VAL A 100 2.85 20.70 11.06
C VAL A 100 1.88 21.66 10.36
N VAL A 101 2.42 22.54 9.52
CA VAL A 101 1.63 23.43 8.68
C VAL A 101 0.89 22.61 7.61
N PRO A 102 -0.45 22.67 7.52
CA PRO A 102 -1.24 21.81 6.62
C PRO A 102 -0.85 21.94 5.15
N ASP A 103 -0.56 23.15 4.67
CA ASP A 103 -0.23 23.43 3.26
C ASP A 103 1.24 23.17 2.91
N THR A 104 1.80 22.10 3.47
CA THR A 104 3.16 21.65 3.19
C THR A 104 3.16 20.20 2.76
N LYS A 105 4.22 19.74 2.08
CA LYS A 105 4.36 18.31 1.74
C LYS A 105 4.35 17.40 2.97
N LEU A 106 4.88 17.88 4.10
CA LEU A 106 4.80 17.16 5.37
C LEU A 106 3.37 17.17 5.93
N GLY A 107 2.66 18.30 5.83
CA GLY A 107 1.24 18.41 6.19
C GLY A 107 0.37 17.42 5.44
N ASP A 108 0.48 17.39 4.11
CA ASP A 108 -0.22 16.41 3.26
C ASP A 108 0.12 14.97 3.65
N ALA A 109 1.39 14.66 3.90
CA ALA A 109 1.81 13.31 4.31
C ALA A 109 1.20 12.88 5.65
N VAL A 110 1.21 13.75 6.65
CA VAL A 110 0.65 13.49 7.98
C VAL A 110 -0.87 13.38 7.91
N SER A 111 -1.54 14.36 7.30
CA SER A 111 -3.00 14.38 7.14
C SER A 111 -3.51 13.17 6.37
N TYR A 112 -2.88 12.82 5.23
CA TYR A 112 -3.24 11.63 4.48
C TYR A 112 -3.12 10.36 5.33
N THR A 113 -2.01 10.21 6.05
CA THR A 113 -1.73 8.99 6.82
C THR A 113 -2.71 8.83 7.97
N LEU A 114 -3.04 9.92 8.69
CA LEU A 114 -4.03 9.89 9.75
C LEU A 114 -5.44 9.64 9.22
N ASN A 115 -5.84 10.30 8.14
CA ASN A 115 -7.17 10.12 7.53
C ASN A 115 -7.39 8.71 6.95
N GLN A 116 -6.32 8.01 6.61
CA GLN A 116 -6.37 6.65 6.06
C GLN A 116 -5.98 5.58 7.10
N TRP A 117 -5.75 5.95 8.37
CA TRP A 117 -5.13 5.07 9.36
C TRP A 117 -5.83 3.71 9.50
N ASP A 118 -7.16 3.71 9.64
CA ASP A 118 -7.95 2.49 9.77
C ASP A 118 -7.87 1.60 8.53
N HIS A 119 -7.70 2.19 7.34
CA HIS A 119 -7.52 1.43 6.11
C HIS A 119 -6.10 0.88 6.00
N LEU A 120 -5.12 1.70 6.34
CA LEU A 120 -3.69 1.39 6.27
C LEU A 120 -3.29 0.28 7.25
N THR A 121 -3.97 0.16 8.39
CA THR A 121 -3.62 -0.84 9.42
C THR A 121 -4.34 -2.18 9.24
N ARG A 122 -5.41 -2.24 8.44
CA ARG A 122 -6.21 -3.47 8.20
C ARG A 122 -5.42 -4.64 7.62
N TYR A 123 -4.31 -4.41 6.92
CA TYR A 123 -3.50 -5.54 6.43
C TYR A 123 -3.00 -6.45 7.56
N THR A 124 -2.92 -5.93 8.80
CA THR A 124 -2.50 -6.73 9.96
C THR A 124 -3.54 -7.74 10.44
N SER A 125 -4.81 -7.61 10.04
CA SER A 125 -5.88 -8.49 10.51
C SER A 125 -5.88 -9.87 9.84
N ASP A 126 -5.26 -9.99 8.67
CA ASP A 126 -5.26 -11.21 7.84
C ASP A 126 -3.95 -11.31 7.05
N GLY A 127 -3.22 -12.42 7.21
CA GLY A 127 -1.93 -12.65 6.56
C GLY A 127 -1.99 -12.75 5.04
N ARG A 128 -3.17 -12.96 4.46
CA ARG A 128 -3.41 -12.96 3.00
C ARG A 128 -3.37 -11.56 2.40
N ILE A 129 -3.64 -10.53 3.22
CA ILE A 129 -3.67 -9.15 2.76
C ILE A 129 -2.23 -8.62 2.68
N PRO A 130 -1.77 -8.15 1.52
CA PRO A 130 -0.44 -7.55 1.41
C PRO A 130 -0.43 -6.13 1.98
N ILE A 131 0.73 -5.70 2.51
CA ILE A 131 0.95 -4.34 3.04
C ILE A 131 0.79 -3.23 1.96
N ASP A 132 1.03 -3.58 0.69
CA ASP A 132 0.86 -2.70 -0.46
C ASP A 132 0.49 -3.50 -1.72
N ASN A 133 0.15 -2.77 -2.79
CA ASN A 133 -0.22 -3.35 -4.07
C ASN A 133 0.86 -3.15 -5.15
N ASN A 134 2.13 -2.90 -4.76
CA ASN A 134 3.19 -2.53 -5.69
C ASN A 134 3.44 -3.60 -6.77
N ILE A 135 3.23 -4.87 -6.42
CA ILE A 135 3.37 -5.99 -7.36
C ILE A 135 2.36 -5.86 -8.50
N LEU A 136 1.07 -5.63 -8.18
CA LEU A 136 0.04 -5.43 -9.18
C LEU A 136 0.29 -4.16 -9.99
N GLU A 137 0.64 -3.05 -9.32
CA GLU A 137 0.98 -1.79 -9.97
C GLU A 137 2.12 -1.96 -11.00
N ARG A 138 3.14 -2.78 -10.67
CA ARG A 138 4.24 -3.10 -11.58
C ARG A 138 3.75 -3.89 -12.80
N TYR A 139 2.85 -4.85 -12.61
CA TYR A 139 2.32 -5.65 -13.72
C TYR A 139 1.44 -4.83 -14.67
N ILE A 140 0.58 -3.96 -14.13
CA ILE A 140 -0.28 -3.10 -14.96
C ILE A 140 0.46 -1.90 -15.55
N ARG A 141 1.70 -1.62 -15.14
CA ARG A 141 2.49 -0.47 -15.63
C ARG A 141 2.70 -0.51 -17.14
N VAL A 142 2.88 -1.71 -17.70
CA VAL A 142 3.04 -1.89 -19.15
C VAL A 142 1.78 -1.41 -19.86
N PHE A 143 0.60 -1.81 -19.38
CA PHE A 143 -0.68 -1.31 -19.88
C PHE A 143 -0.82 0.21 -19.70
N ALA A 144 -0.60 0.71 -18.49
CA ALA A 144 -0.78 2.12 -18.17
C ALA A 144 0.13 3.06 -18.98
N THR A 145 1.30 2.58 -19.39
CA THR A 145 2.24 3.30 -20.26
C THR A 145 1.87 3.11 -21.73
N GLY A 146 1.57 1.88 -22.15
CA GLY A 146 1.26 1.51 -23.53
C GLY A 146 -0.02 2.14 -24.07
N ARG A 147 -1.04 2.33 -23.24
CA ARG A 147 -2.31 2.96 -23.64
C ARG A 147 -2.17 4.38 -24.20
N LYS A 148 -1.07 5.08 -23.91
CA LYS A 148 -0.77 6.39 -24.51
C LYS A 148 -0.43 6.31 -26.00
N SER A 149 -0.06 5.12 -26.47
CA SER A 149 0.40 4.84 -27.83
C SER A 149 -0.56 3.94 -28.61
N TRP A 150 -1.71 3.57 -28.04
CA TRP A 150 -2.69 2.70 -28.69
C TRP A 150 -3.89 3.52 -29.15
N LEU A 151 -4.19 3.51 -30.45
CA LEU A 151 -5.44 4.07 -30.95
C LEU A 151 -6.63 3.35 -30.27
N PHE A 152 -7.65 4.12 -29.90
CA PHE A 152 -8.93 3.66 -29.33
C PHE A 152 -8.91 3.25 -27.85
N SER A 153 -7.81 3.46 -27.12
CA SER A 153 -7.76 3.25 -25.65
C SER A 153 -8.40 4.39 -24.83
N ASP A 154 -9.03 5.35 -25.51
CA ASP A 154 -9.70 6.54 -24.96
C ASP A 154 -11.23 6.42 -24.93
N THR A 155 -11.80 5.35 -25.48
CA THR A 155 -13.24 5.05 -25.43
C THR A 155 -13.58 4.07 -24.31
N ALA A 156 -14.82 4.10 -23.83
CA ALA A 156 -15.30 3.14 -22.82
C ALA A 156 -15.20 1.68 -23.32
N ASP A 157 -15.50 1.45 -24.60
CA ASP A 157 -15.42 0.13 -25.21
C ASP A 157 -13.97 -0.34 -25.37
N GLY A 158 -13.06 0.55 -25.78
CA GLY A 158 -11.62 0.24 -25.83
C GLY A 158 -11.03 -0.04 -24.45
N ALA A 159 -11.46 0.69 -23.42
CA ALA A 159 -11.09 0.42 -22.04
C ALA A 159 -11.61 -0.94 -21.56
N LYS A 160 -12.85 -1.30 -21.91
CA LYS A 160 -13.46 -2.59 -21.57
C LYS A 160 -12.76 -3.76 -22.27
N ALA A 161 -12.51 -3.66 -23.57
CA ALA A 161 -11.78 -4.67 -24.33
C ALA A 161 -10.36 -4.88 -23.77
N SER A 162 -9.66 -3.78 -23.48
CA SER A 162 -8.34 -3.84 -22.84
C SER A 162 -8.39 -4.53 -21.48
N ALA A 163 -9.36 -4.17 -20.63
CA ALA A 163 -9.49 -4.76 -19.31
C ALA A 163 -9.66 -6.30 -19.38
N VAL A 164 -10.49 -6.80 -20.30
CA VAL A 164 -10.68 -8.25 -20.50
C VAL A 164 -9.37 -8.96 -20.86
N ILE A 165 -8.65 -8.45 -21.87
CA ILE A 165 -7.40 -9.07 -22.35
C ILE A 165 -6.34 -9.05 -21.24
N TYR A 166 -6.15 -7.90 -20.58
CA TYR A 166 -5.16 -7.79 -19.51
C TYR A 166 -5.52 -8.62 -18.28
N SER A 167 -6.80 -8.73 -17.93
CA SER A 167 -7.23 -9.64 -16.87
C SER A 167 -6.87 -11.09 -17.19
N LEU A 168 -7.11 -11.55 -18.43
CA LEU A 168 -6.74 -12.90 -18.85
C LEU A 168 -5.22 -13.12 -18.78
N MET A 169 -4.44 -12.24 -19.42
CA MET A 169 -2.97 -12.37 -19.45
C MET A 169 -2.35 -12.35 -18.05
N LEU A 170 -2.83 -11.46 -17.17
CA LEU A 170 -2.33 -11.36 -15.80
C LEU A 170 -2.74 -12.57 -14.94
N THR A 171 -3.93 -13.15 -15.17
CA THR A 171 -4.33 -14.40 -14.53
C THR A 171 -3.48 -15.57 -15.01
N CYS A 172 -3.26 -15.74 -16.32
CA CYS A 172 -2.38 -16.79 -16.85
C CYS A 172 -0.98 -16.70 -16.21
N ARG A 173 -0.39 -15.49 -16.18
CA ARG A 173 0.91 -15.25 -15.55
C ARG A 173 0.92 -15.54 -14.06
N ALA A 174 -0.13 -15.17 -13.33
CA ALA A 174 -0.26 -15.46 -11.90
C ALA A 174 -0.37 -16.96 -11.62
N CYS A 175 -0.96 -17.72 -12.55
CA CYS A 175 -1.07 -19.18 -12.50
C CYS A 175 0.14 -19.92 -13.09
N GLY A 176 1.15 -19.22 -13.63
CA GLY A 176 2.32 -19.84 -14.28
C GLY A 176 2.02 -20.48 -15.63
N VAL A 177 0.94 -20.06 -16.30
CA VAL A 177 0.55 -20.49 -17.65
C VAL A 177 1.04 -19.48 -18.67
N ASP A 178 1.60 -19.94 -19.79
CA ASP A 178 2.00 -19.10 -20.91
C ASP A 178 0.74 -18.66 -21.70
N PRO A 179 0.42 -17.34 -21.73
CA PRO A 179 -0.81 -16.82 -22.35
C PRO A 179 -0.75 -16.66 -23.87
#